data_AF-A0A8B6BZQ2-F1
#
_entry.id   AF-A0A8B6BZQ2-F1
#
_cell.length_a   1.000
_cell.length_b   1.000
_cell.length_c   1.000
_cell.angle_alpha   90.00
_cell.angle_beta   90.00
_cell.angle_gamma   90.00
#
_symmetry.space_group_name_H-M   'P 1'
#
loop_
_entity.id
_entity.type
_entity.pdbx_description
1 polymer ?
#
loop_
_entity_poly.entity_id
_entity_poly.type
_entity_poly.pdbx_seq_one_letter_code
_entity_poly.pdbx_strand_id
1 'polypeptide(L)'
;MVNFQHRAVEPRNRLLITLIWLRQNPTYPMLSLMFGLGTSTVGDIVNNMWLILWEICVPLVEGPDVNSWRQRIGEWPEMPRVVGSIDGTSHEILIPSNEP
;
A
#
# COMPACT_ATOMS: atom_id res chain seq x y z
N MET A 1 1.72 -33.43 -1.46
CA MET A 1 1.21 -32.72 -2.65
C MET A 1 0.00 -31.93 -2.21
N VAL A 2 0.10 -30.60 -2.11
CA VAL A 2 -1.02 -29.76 -1.66
C VAL A 2 -2.00 -29.61 -2.81
N ASN A 3 -3.24 -30.04 -2.60
CA ASN A 3 -4.28 -30.09 -3.62
C ASN A 3 -4.92 -28.69 -3.72
N PHE A 4 -4.55 -27.90 -4.72
CA PHE A 4 -5.17 -26.60 -4.97
C PHE A 4 -6.54 -26.82 -5.62
N GLN A 5 -7.59 -27.01 -4.82
CA GLN A 5 -8.94 -26.94 -5.34
C GLN A 5 -9.19 -25.52 -5.87
N HIS A 6 -9.60 -25.40 -7.15
CA HIS A 6 -10.03 -24.16 -7.80
C HIS A 6 -11.37 -23.65 -7.22
N ARG A 7 -11.41 -23.40 -5.91
CA ARG A 7 -12.50 -22.66 -5.30
C ARG A 7 -12.23 -21.18 -5.47
N ALA A 8 -13.22 -20.44 -5.97
CA ALA A 8 -13.11 -18.99 -6.07
C ALA A 8 -12.81 -18.40 -4.68
N VAL A 9 -11.78 -17.55 -4.60
CA VAL A 9 -11.44 -16.86 -3.35
C VAL A 9 -12.58 -15.94 -2.96
N GLU A 10 -13.11 -16.09 -1.75
CA GLU A 10 -14.21 -15.30 -1.20
C GLU A 10 -13.88 -13.79 -1.26
N PRO A 11 -14.85 -12.90 -1.60
CA PRO A 11 -14.61 -11.46 -1.70
C PRO A 11 -14.00 -10.85 -0.44
N ARG A 12 -14.41 -11.33 0.75
CA ARG A 12 -13.85 -10.90 2.04
C ARG A 12 -12.34 -11.17 2.14
N ASN A 13 -11.90 -12.33 1.66
CA ASN A 13 -10.49 -12.71 1.70
C ASN A 13 -9.69 -11.89 0.69
N ARG A 14 -10.27 -11.62 -0.49
CA ARG A 14 -9.65 -10.73 -1.50
C ARG A 14 -9.41 -9.33 -0.91
N LEU A 15 -10.43 -8.77 -0.27
CA LEU A 15 -10.33 -7.48 0.41
C LEU A 15 -9.28 -7.50 1.52
N LEU A 16 -9.28 -8.52 2.38
CA LEU A 16 -8.33 -8.62 3.49
C LEU A 16 -6.88 -8.72 2.99
N ILE A 17 -6.62 -9.51 1.95
CA ILE A 17 -5.29 -9.63 1.31
C ILE A 17 -4.82 -8.24 0.86
N THR A 18 -5.67 -7.50 0.15
CA THR A 18 -5.33 -6.17 -0.37
C THR A 18 -5.12 -5.14 0.75
N LEU A 19 -5.93 -5.17 1.82
CA LEU A 19 -5.74 -4.27 2.95
C LEU A 19 -4.45 -4.53 3.72
N ILE A 20 -4.07 -5.80 3.91
CA ILE A 20 -2.77 -6.15 4.49
C ILE A 20 -1.64 -5.69 3.58
N TRP A 21 -1.80 -5.88 2.26
CA TRP A 21 -0.83 -5.40 1.27
C TRP A 21 -0.60 -3.89 1.37
N LEU A 22 -1.66 -3.10 1.31
CA LEU A 22 -1.62 -1.63 1.46
C LEU A 22 -1.05 -1.17 2.80
N ARG A 23 -1.27 -1.92 3.89
CA ARG A 23 -0.82 -1.49 5.22
C ARG A 23 0.65 -1.80 5.50
N GLN A 24 1.13 -2.95 5.07
CA GLN A 24 2.43 -3.48 5.50
C GLN A 24 3.42 -3.70 4.35
N ASN A 25 3.00 -3.48 3.11
CA ASN A 25 3.81 -3.74 1.91
C ASN A 25 4.50 -5.13 1.87
N PRO A 26 3.87 -6.24 2.31
CA PRO A 26 4.44 -7.57 2.17
C PRO A 26 4.58 -7.98 0.70
N THR A 27 5.53 -8.88 0.45
CA THR A 27 5.71 -9.47 -0.88
C THR A 27 4.56 -10.44 -1.21
N TYR A 28 4.26 -10.64 -2.50
CA TYR A 28 3.23 -11.60 -2.92
C TYR A 28 3.50 -13.04 -2.47
N PRO A 29 4.75 -13.55 -2.44
CA PRO A 29 5.05 -14.86 -1.86
C PRO A 29 4.68 -14.97 -0.36
N MET A 30 4.89 -13.91 0.42
CA MET A 30 4.50 -13.89 1.83
C MET A 30 2.98 -14.00 1.99
N LEU A 31 2.23 -13.21 1.23
CA LEU A 31 0.76 -13.27 1.21
C LEU A 31 0.25 -14.63 0.68
N SER A 32 0.91 -15.20 -0.32
CA SER A 32 0.63 -16.54 -0.86
C SER A 32 0.75 -17.61 0.23
N LEU A 33 1.82 -17.55 1.04
CA LEU A 33 2.00 -18.44 2.19
C LEU A 33 0.92 -18.22 3.26
N MET A 34 0.63 -16.96 3.60
CA MET A 34 -0.35 -16.61 4.65
C MET A 34 -1.77 -17.09 4.33
N PHE A 35 -2.17 -17.03 3.05
CA PHE A 35 -3.53 -17.34 2.62
C PHE A 35 -3.67 -18.70 1.91
N GLY A 36 -2.57 -19.43 1.70
CA GLY A 36 -2.57 -20.72 1.00
C GLY A 36 -2.99 -20.62 -0.47
N LEU A 37 -2.65 -19.51 -1.13
CA LEU A 37 -3.02 -19.22 -2.53
C LEU A 37 -1.79 -19.23 -3.42
N GLY A 38 -1.98 -19.39 -4.74
CA GLY A 38 -0.89 -19.19 -5.70
C GLY A 38 -0.43 -17.74 -5.73
N THR A 39 0.88 -17.50 -5.87
CA THR A 39 1.45 -16.13 -5.94
C THR A 39 0.86 -15.30 -7.07
N SER A 40 0.59 -15.90 -8.23
CA SER A 40 -0.11 -15.24 -9.34
C SER A 40 -1.53 -14.81 -8.94
N THR A 41 -2.29 -15.71 -8.31
CA THR A 41 -3.64 -15.41 -7.80
C THR A 41 -3.64 -14.26 -6.80
N VAL A 42 -2.65 -14.21 -5.90
CA VAL A 42 -2.49 -13.08 -4.98
C VAL A 42 -2.21 -11.79 -5.73
N GLY A 43 -1.30 -11.81 -6.71
CA GLY A 43 -1.01 -10.66 -7.56
C GLY A 43 -2.26 -10.15 -8.29
N ASP A 44 -3.04 -11.05 -8.88
CA ASP A 44 -4.30 -10.70 -9.56
C ASP A 44 -5.33 -10.11 -8.58
N ILE A 45 -5.46 -10.67 -7.38
CA ILE A 45 -6.33 -10.15 -6.33
C ILE A 45 -5.93 -8.73 -5.95
N VAL A 46 -4.66 -8.51 -5.63
CA VAL A 46 -4.15 -7.20 -5.21
C VAL A 46 -4.39 -6.18 -6.31
N ASN A 47 -3.92 -6.46 -7.54
CA ASN A 47 -4.01 -5.56 -8.70
C ASN A 47 -5.44 -5.14 -9.06
N ASN A 48 -6.42 -6.03 -8.90
CA ASN A 48 -7.81 -5.70 -9.18
C ASN A 48 -8.48 -4.97 -8.01
N MET A 49 -8.24 -5.41 -6.78
CA MET A 49 -8.92 -4.86 -5.60
C MET A 49 -8.45 -3.46 -5.23
N TRP A 50 -7.16 -3.12 -5.41
CA TRP A 50 -6.68 -1.79 -5.04
C TRP A 50 -7.31 -0.70 -5.93
N LEU A 51 -7.55 -0.98 -7.21
CA LEU A 51 -8.25 -0.06 -8.12
C LEU A 51 -9.68 0.21 -7.65
N ILE A 52 -10.40 -0.84 -7.26
CA ILE A 52 -11.77 -0.71 -6.72
C ILE A 52 -11.76 0.10 -5.43
N LEU A 53 -10.81 -0.17 -4.53
CA LEU A 53 -10.67 0.59 -3.29
C LEU A 53 -10.32 2.05 -3.57
N TRP A 54 -9.47 2.33 -4.55
CA TRP A 54 -9.14 3.69 -4.96
C TRP A 54 -10.39 4.45 -5.42
N GLU A 55 -11.17 3.88 -6.34
CA GLU A 55 -12.40 4.52 -6.83
C GLU A 55 -13.40 4.85 -5.72
N ILE A 56 -13.54 3.95 -4.73
CA ILE A 56 -14.44 4.14 -3.58
C ILE A 56 -13.89 5.17 -2.59
N CYS A 57 -12.58 5.14 -2.33
CA CYS A 57 -11.97 5.95 -1.28
C CYS A 57 -11.57 7.35 -1.76
N VAL A 58 -11.31 7.57 -3.05
CA VAL A 58 -10.89 8.88 -3.59
C VAL A 58 -11.79 10.04 -3.12
N PRO A 59 -13.13 9.92 -3.13
CA PRO A 59 -14.00 10.99 -2.64
C PRO A 59 -13.91 11.24 -1.12
N LEU A 60 -13.40 10.26 -0.36
CA LEU A 60 -13.27 10.30 1.10
C LEU A 60 -11.89 10.77 1.56
N VAL A 61 -10.88 10.71 0.68
CA VAL A 61 -9.53 11.17 0.98
C VAL A 61 -9.44 12.66 0.64
N GLU A 62 -9.57 13.51 1.65
CA GLU A 62 -9.17 14.92 1.56
C GLU A 62 -7.64 14.99 1.58
N GLY A 63 -7.02 14.95 0.39
CA GLY A 63 -5.63 15.34 0.24
C GLY A 63 -5.50 16.85 0.47
N PRO A 64 -4.38 17.34 1.04
CA PRO A 64 -4.09 18.76 1.02
C PRO A 64 -4.07 19.22 -0.45
N ASP A 65 -4.77 20.29 -0.78
CA ASP A 65 -4.71 20.87 -2.12
C ASP A 65 -3.26 21.24 -2.44
N VAL A 66 -2.89 21.21 -3.71
CA VAL A 66 -1.51 21.48 -4.15
C VAL A 66 -1.00 22.83 -3.61
N ASN A 67 -1.87 23.84 -3.47
CA ASN A 67 -1.52 25.13 -2.89
C ASN A 67 -1.33 25.06 -1.37
N SER A 68 -2.23 24.41 -0.63
CA SER A 68 -2.10 24.19 0.81
C SER A 68 -0.91 23.29 1.17
N TRP A 69 -0.54 22.34 0.31
CA TRP A 69 0.70 21.58 0.44
C TRP A 69 1.94 22.46 0.25
N ARG A 70 1.95 23.32 -0.78
CA ARG A 70 3.04 24.26 -1.04
C ARG A 70 3.19 25.31 0.06
N GLN A 71 2.09 25.78 0.65
CA GLN A 71 2.11 26.74 1.75
C GLN A 71 2.73 26.16 3.03
N ARG A 72 2.70 24.84 3.21
CA ARG A 72 3.33 24.15 4.35
C ARG A 72 4.83 23.91 4.18
N ILE A 73 5.40 24.16 3.00
CA ILE A 73 6.85 24.03 2.75
C ILE A 73 7.59 25.02 3.65
N GLY A 74 8.36 24.51 4.62
CA GLY A 74 9.11 25.30 5.60
C GLY A 74 8.47 25.38 6.99
N GLU A 75 7.21 24.99 7.14
CA GLU A 75 6.55 24.83 8.46
C GLU A 75 6.72 23.42 9.04
N TRP A 76 7.22 22.50 8.22
CA TRP A 76 7.56 21.16 8.69
C TRP A 76 8.61 21.29 9.80
N PRO A 77 8.43 20.62 10.95
CA PRO A 77 9.47 20.57 11.97
C PRO A 77 10.77 20.13 11.32
N GLU A 78 11.91 20.72 11.73
CA GLU A 78 13.24 20.22 11.34
C GLU A 78 13.34 18.75 11.74
N MET A 79 13.01 17.87 10.80
CA MET A 79 13.10 16.44 11.00
C MET A 79 14.49 16.03 10.51
N PRO A 80 15.36 15.47 11.37
CA PRO A 80 16.73 15.10 11.03
C PRO A 80 16.82 13.98 9.96
N ARG A 81 15.66 13.49 9.48
CA ARG A 81 15.45 12.58 8.36
C ARG A 81 14.11 12.97 7.76
N VAL A 82 14.02 13.17 6.44
CA VAL A 82 12.73 13.47 5.79
C VAL A 82 11.79 12.29 6.06
N VAL A 83 10.72 12.53 6.82
CA VAL A 83 9.64 11.56 6.96
C VAL A 83 8.68 11.82 5.80
N GLY A 84 8.72 10.92 4.81
CA GLY A 84 7.74 10.91 3.74
C GLY A 84 6.53 10.08 4.15
N SER A 85 5.33 10.55 3.82
CA SER A 85 4.16 9.67 3.77
C SER A 85 4.14 8.98 2.41
N ILE A 86 4.81 7.83 2.31
CA ILE A 86 4.71 6.94 1.15
C ILE A 86 3.64 5.91 1.51
N ASP A 87 2.63 5.74 0.66
CA ASP A 87 1.59 4.71 0.85
C ASP A 87 0.88 4.77 2.22
N GLY A 88 0.54 5.98 2.68
CA GLY A 88 -0.17 6.20 3.94
C GLY A 88 0.58 5.72 5.20
N THR A 89 1.87 5.45 5.09
CA THR A 89 2.74 5.02 6.18
C THR A 89 3.93 5.96 6.27
N SER A 90 4.25 6.37 7.51
CA SER A 90 5.41 7.21 7.78
C SER A 90 6.69 6.41 7.57
N HIS A 91 7.46 6.80 6.57
CA HIS A 91 8.74 6.19 6.25
C HIS A 91 9.87 7.20 6.47
N GLU A 92 10.95 6.76 7.10
CA GLU A 92 12.21 7.51 7.09
C GLU A 92 12.87 7.36 5.71
N ILE A 93 12.97 8.47 4.97
CA ILE A 93 13.71 8.51 3.71
C ILE A 93 15.11 9.04 4.04
N LEU A 94 16.11 8.21 3.79
CA LEU A 94 17.50 8.62 3.91
C LEU A 94 17.85 9.54 2.74
N ILE A 95 18.36 10.73 3.05
CA ILE A 95 18.95 11.62 2.05
C ILE A 95 20.19 10.90 1.48
N PRO A 96 20.34 10.79 0.15
CA PRO A 96 21.53 10.21 -0.44
C PRO A 96 22.78 10.96 0.06
N SER A 97 23.77 10.23 0.55
CA SER A 97 24.99 10.78 1.17
C SER A 97 25.86 11.65 0.26
N ASN A 98 25.44 11.87 -0.99
CA ASN A 98 26.21 12.49 -2.06
C ASN A 98 25.55 13.77 -2.61
N GLU A 99 24.49 14.30 -1.97
CA GLU A 99 24.03 15.66 -2.27
C GLU A 99 24.94 16.69 -1.55
N PRO A 100 25.42 17.73 -2.26
CA PRO A 100 26.33 18.75 -1.70
C PRO A 100 25.69 19.64 -0.64
#